data_AF-A0A0K8WBK2-F1
#
_entry.id   AF-A0A0K8WBK2-F1
#
_cell.length_a   1.000
_cell.length_b   1.000
_cell.length_c   1.000
_cell.angle_alpha   90.00
_cell.angle_beta   90.00
_cell.angle_gamma   90.00
#
_symmetry.space_group_name_H-M   'P 1'
#
loop_
_entity.id
_entity.type
_entity.pdbx_description
1 polymer ?
#
loop_
_entity_poly.entity_id
_entity_poly.type
_entity_poly.pdbx_seq_one_letter_code
_entity_poly.pdbx_strand_id
1 'polypeptide(L)'
;MVGTSKEKRIFKQYEPTICYNKPPSAQVDPAEYESKRLETLSGKIVETLIVPKCTARTWTMQAGDLCRITVCEGSQVGDMNFWNLHKHSTGFTRDTQQYFCKPSPARKGDYLEFIAEINLLIALSACPQGDVSVVVGEEVPDEICHPLKVEIFRKSNNN
;
A
#
# COMPACT_ATOMS: atom_id res chain seq x y z
N MET A 1 -24.10 1.95 34.85
CA MET A 1 -24.12 1.20 33.57
C MET A 1 -25.14 1.88 32.66
N VAL A 2 -24.75 2.30 31.45
CA VAL A 2 -25.69 2.88 30.46
C VAL A 2 -26.04 1.78 29.47
N GLY A 3 -27.32 1.46 29.32
CA GLY A 3 -27.77 0.35 28.48
C GLY A 3 -27.65 0.65 26.99
N THR A 4 -27.03 -0.25 26.23
CA THR A 4 -27.09 -0.26 24.77
C THR A 4 -28.46 -0.75 24.32
N SER A 5 -29.33 0.15 23.84
CA SER A 5 -30.58 -0.26 23.20
C SER A 5 -30.29 -1.17 22.00
N LYS A 6 -31.05 -2.25 21.88
CA LYS A 6 -30.98 -3.20 20.75
C LYS A 6 -31.75 -2.72 19.51
N GLU A 7 -32.37 -1.55 19.57
CA GLU A 7 -33.18 -1.00 18.48
C GLU A 7 -32.28 -0.52 17.32
N LYS A 8 -32.51 -1.06 16.12
CA LYS A 8 -31.85 -0.57 14.91
C LYS A 8 -32.27 0.87 14.64
N ARG A 9 -31.32 1.81 14.76
CA ARG A 9 -31.51 3.20 14.34
C ARG A 9 -31.79 3.25 12.84
N ILE A 10 -32.98 3.69 12.47
CA ILE A 10 -33.36 3.89 11.06
C ILE A 10 -32.95 5.32 10.68
N PHE A 11 -32.02 5.42 9.72
CA PHE A 11 -31.62 6.69 9.12
C PHE A 11 -32.31 6.85 7.76
N LYS A 12 -32.79 8.06 7.46
CA LYS A 12 -33.24 8.39 6.11
C LYS A 12 -32.05 8.32 5.16
N GLN A 13 -32.12 7.42 4.17
CA GLN A 13 -31.14 7.37 3.08
C GLN A 13 -31.41 8.51 2.08
N TYR A 14 -30.34 8.96 1.43
CA TYR A 14 -30.32 10.01 0.42
C TYR A 14 -29.44 9.53 -0.74
N GLU A 15 -29.71 10.00 -1.95
CA GLU A 15 -28.87 9.69 -3.12
C GLU A 15 -27.41 10.10 -2.90
N PRO A 16 -26.42 9.27 -3.30
CA PRO A 16 -25.01 9.53 -3.00
C PRO A 16 -24.45 10.66 -3.87
N THR A 17 -24.28 11.84 -3.27
CA THR A 17 -23.61 12.98 -3.93
C THR A 17 -22.10 12.73 -4.05
N ILE A 18 -21.56 12.80 -5.27
CA ILE A 18 -20.12 12.69 -5.52
C ILE A 18 -19.42 13.98 -5.08
N CYS A 19 -18.66 13.94 -3.99
CA CYS A 19 -17.95 15.11 -3.46
C CYS A 19 -16.76 15.56 -4.32
N TYR A 20 -16.06 14.63 -4.98
CA TYR A 20 -14.86 14.89 -5.77
C TYR A 20 -14.87 14.10 -7.08
N ASN A 21 -15.53 14.62 -8.11
CA ASN A 21 -15.56 13.99 -9.43
C ASN A 21 -14.26 14.30 -10.22
N LYS A 22 -13.17 13.57 -9.91
CA LYS A 22 -11.85 13.61 -10.59
C LYS A 22 -11.45 15.03 -11.08
N PRO A 23 -11.26 16.01 -10.16
CA PRO A 23 -10.91 17.38 -10.55
C PRO A 23 -9.60 17.40 -11.36
N PRO A 24 -9.38 18.38 -12.26
CA PRO A 24 -8.17 18.42 -13.10
C PRO A 24 -6.85 18.37 -12.32
N SER A 25 -6.82 18.91 -11.10
CA SER A 25 -5.67 18.84 -10.18
C SER A 25 -5.35 17.45 -9.61
N ALA A 26 -6.22 16.46 -9.86
CA ALA A 26 -6.02 15.05 -9.54
C ALA A 26 -5.91 14.17 -10.80
N GLN A 27 -5.69 14.79 -11.97
CA GLN A 27 -5.41 14.11 -13.23
C GLN A 27 -3.92 14.24 -13.53
N VAL A 28 -3.26 13.12 -13.81
CA VAL A 28 -1.86 13.04 -14.27
C VAL A 28 -1.84 12.55 -15.71
N ASP A 29 -0.85 12.95 -16.50
CA ASP A 29 -0.67 12.44 -17.86
C ASP A 29 -0.11 11.00 -17.80
N PRO A 30 -0.84 9.98 -18.31
CA PRO A 30 -0.36 8.60 -18.32
C PRO A 30 0.91 8.41 -19.17
N ALA A 31 1.10 9.20 -20.22
CA ALA A 31 2.27 9.11 -21.10
C ALA A 31 3.52 9.71 -20.45
N GLU A 32 3.38 10.78 -19.65
CA GLU A 32 4.46 11.31 -18.82
C GLU A 32 4.92 10.26 -17.79
N TYR A 33 3.97 9.63 -17.09
CA TYR A 33 4.28 8.65 -16.05
C TYR A 33 4.83 7.33 -16.60
N GLU A 34 4.37 6.84 -17.75
CA GLU A 34 5.00 5.68 -18.40
C GLU A 34 6.40 6.04 -18.92
N SER A 35 6.63 7.27 -19.39
CA SER A 35 7.99 7.73 -19.76
C SER A 35 8.92 7.76 -18.56
N LYS A 36 8.52 8.40 -17.44
CA LYS A 36 9.25 8.38 -16.17
C LYS A 36 9.55 6.95 -15.68
N ARG A 37 8.59 6.04 -15.83
CA ARG A 37 8.71 4.61 -15.47
C ARG A 37 9.73 3.88 -16.35
N LEU A 38 9.68 4.05 -17.67
CA LEU A 38 10.65 3.42 -18.58
C LEU A 38 12.07 3.97 -18.35
N GLU A 39 12.22 5.28 -18.14
CA GLU A 39 13.51 5.88 -17.80
C GLU A 39 14.10 5.36 -16.48
N THR A 40 13.29 5.25 -15.42
CA THR A 40 13.74 4.74 -14.12
C THR A 40 14.05 3.24 -14.14
N LEU A 41 13.23 2.43 -14.82
CA LEU A 41 13.49 1.00 -15.01
C LEU A 41 14.70 0.70 -15.91
N SER A 42 15.03 1.59 -16.86
CA SER A 42 16.29 1.55 -17.62
C SER A 42 17.51 2.07 -16.86
N GLY A 43 17.29 2.61 -15.66
CA GLY A 43 18.34 3.09 -14.76
C GLY A 43 19.01 1.95 -13.98
N LYS A 44 19.33 2.20 -12.72
CA LYS A 44 19.90 1.21 -11.80
C LYS A 44 18.97 0.92 -10.63
N ILE A 45 18.97 -0.34 -10.20
CA ILE A 45 18.48 -0.69 -8.87
C ILE A 45 19.45 -0.07 -7.85
N VAL A 46 18.93 0.77 -6.94
CA VAL A 46 19.71 1.42 -5.88
C VAL A 46 19.59 0.69 -4.54
N GLU A 47 18.48 -0.03 -4.33
CA GLU A 47 18.25 -0.84 -3.13
C GLU A 47 17.34 -2.03 -3.48
N THR A 48 17.66 -3.21 -2.94
CA THR A 48 16.77 -4.38 -2.91
C THR A 48 16.70 -4.85 -1.47
N LEU A 49 15.50 -4.95 -0.92
CA LEU A 49 15.28 -5.47 0.43
C LEU A 49 14.15 -6.50 0.44
N ILE A 50 14.20 -7.39 1.42
CA ILE A 50 13.11 -8.30 1.76
C ILE A 50 12.48 -7.81 3.06
N VAL A 51 11.15 -7.76 3.09
CA VAL A 51 10.36 -7.65 4.30
C VAL A 51 9.95 -9.07 4.71
N PRO A 52 10.56 -9.65 5.76
CA PRO A 52 10.16 -10.97 6.23
C PRO A 52 8.70 -10.97 6.70
N LYS A 53 8.01 -12.10 6.50
CA LYS A 53 6.65 -12.32 6.97
C LYS A 53 6.48 -11.93 8.45
N CYS A 54 5.32 -11.40 8.80
CA CYS A 54 4.98 -10.96 10.16
C CYS A 54 5.93 -9.88 10.74
N THR A 55 6.69 -9.17 9.89
CA THR A 55 7.57 -8.06 10.31
C THR A 55 7.43 -6.85 9.37
N ALA A 56 7.95 -5.70 9.81
CA ALA A 56 8.05 -4.49 9.00
C ALA A 56 9.49 -4.15 8.61
N ARG A 57 9.65 -3.39 7.53
CA ARG A 57 10.89 -2.68 7.18
C ARG A 57 10.56 -1.25 6.74
N THR A 58 11.55 -0.37 6.87
CA THR A 58 11.49 1.01 6.41
C THR A 58 12.63 1.30 5.44
N TRP A 59 12.35 2.08 4.40
CA TRP A 59 13.35 2.61 3.48
C TRP A 59 13.03 4.06 3.11
N THR A 60 13.98 4.73 2.47
CA THR A 60 13.83 6.12 2.01
C THR A 60 13.91 6.20 0.49
N MET A 61 13.01 6.97 -0.13
CA MET A 61 13.06 7.28 -1.56
C MET A 61 13.32 8.77 -1.76
N GLN A 62 14.07 9.08 -2.82
CA GLN A 62 14.26 10.43 -3.33
C GLN A 62 13.17 10.75 -4.37
N ALA A 63 12.87 12.04 -4.55
CA ALA A 63 11.97 12.46 -5.62
C ALA A 63 12.50 11.99 -7.00
N GLY A 64 11.66 11.29 -7.76
CA GLY A 64 12.00 10.66 -9.03
C GLY A 64 12.44 9.18 -8.95
N ASP A 65 12.55 8.60 -7.74
CA ASP A 65 12.73 7.14 -7.60
C ASP A 65 11.43 6.39 -7.94
N LEU A 66 11.56 5.22 -8.58
CA LEU A 66 10.48 4.24 -8.72
C LEU A 66 10.70 3.12 -7.71
N CYS A 67 9.63 2.68 -7.03
CA CYS A 67 9.66 1.50 -6.17
C CYS A 67 8.69 0.45 -6.70
N ARG A 68 9.18 -0.79 -6.81
CA ARG A 68 8.40 -1.99 -7.11
C ARG A 68 8.33 -2.88 -5.87
N ILE A 69 7.13 -3.20 -5.43
CA ILE A 69 6.87 -4.20 -4.37
C ILE A 69 6.33 -5.44 -5.07
N THR A 70 7.01 -6.59 -4.91
CA THR A 70 6.72 -7.83 -5.63
C THR A 70 6.36 -8.96 -4.67
N VAL A 71 5.29 -9.70 -4.99
CA VAL A 71 4.90 -10.93 -4.30
C VAL A 71 5.87 -12.05 -4.70
N CYS A 72 6.93 -12.27 -3.91
CA CYS A 72 8.06 -13.10 -4.32
C CYS A 72 7.90 -14.60 -4.05
N GLU A 73 7.09 -14.98 -3.06
CA GLU A 73 6.92 -16.39 -2.66
C GLU A 73 5.49 -16.91 -2.89
N GLY A 74 4.52 -16.43 -2.10
CA GLY A 74 3.09 -16.71 -2.18
C GLY A 74 2.26 -15.46 -1.82
N SER A 75 0.92 -15.53 -1.88
CA SER A 75 0.05 -14.35 -1.71
C SER A 75 0.15 -13.74 -0.32
N GLN A 76 0.28 -12.42 -0.24
CA GLN A 76 0.55 -11.69 0.99
C GLN A 76 -0.02 -10.27 0.91
N VAL A 77 -0.69 -9.82 1.98
CA VAL A 77 -1.08 -8.41 2.15
C VAL A 77 0.07 -7.63 2.76
N GLY A 78 0.35 -6.45 2.19
CA GLY A 78 1.33 -5.50 2.70
C GLY A 78 0.65 -4.23 3.23
N ASP A 79 0.73 -3.97 4.53
CA ASP A 79 0.27 -2.71 5.10
C ASP A 79 1.35 -1.65 4.86
N MET A 80 1.01 -0.61 4.10
CA MET A 80 1.92 0.47 3.72
C MET A 80 1.62 1.78 4.44
N ASN A 81 2.67 2.43 4.94
CA ASN A 81 2.61 3.82 5.35
C ASN A 81 3.62 4.65 4.55
N PHE A 82 3.10 5.68 3.89
CA PHE A 82 3.89 6.70 3.24
C PHE A 82 3.92 7.94 4.12
N TRP A 83 5.11 8.45 4.39
CA TRP A 83 5.28 9.74 5.02
C TRP A 83 6.22 10.59 4.18
N ASN A 84 5.94 11.89 4.10
CA ASN A 84 6.94 12.85 3.65
C ASN A 84 8.14 12.69 4.61
N LEU A 85 9.36 12.61 4.08
CA LEU A 85 10.59 12.40 4.86
C LEU A 85 10.81 13.45 5.99
N HIS A 86 9.98 14.48 6.03
CA HIS A 86 10.02 15.58 6.98
C HIS A 86 8.71 15.79 7.79
N LYS A 87 7.58 15.08 7.54
CA LYS A 87 6.30 15.11 8.34
C LYS A 87 5.37 13.89 8.15
N HIS A 88 4.72 13.40 9.23
CA HIS A 88 4.01 12.09 9.27
C HIS A 88 2.59 12.13 9.94
N SER A 89 1.52 11.51 9.39
CA SER A 89 0.22 11.14 10.08
C SER A 89 -0.90 10.47 9.22
N THR A 90 -1.67 9.47 9.73
CA THR A 90 -3.03 8.93 9.31
C THR A 90 -3.40 7.66 10.15
N GLY A 91 -4.56 6.96 10.11
CA GLY A 91 -5.90 7.05 9.44
C GLY A 91 -6.79 5.77 9.65
N PHE A 92 -8.14 5.82 9.53
CA PHE A 92 -9.09 4.68 9.78
C PHE A 92 -10.39 4.71 8.91
N THR A 93 -11.27 3.68 8.99
CA THR A 93 -12.53 3.55 8.20
C THR A 93 -13.79 4.19 8.86
N ARG A 94 -14.97 4.09 8.22
CA ARG A 94 -16.05 5.09 8.37
C ARG A 94 -17.26 4.71 9.24
N ASP A 95 -17.49 3.43 9.51
CA ASP A 95 -18.73 2.92 10.11
C ASP A 95 -18.53 2.19 11.44
N THR A 96 -17.44 1.45 11.62
CA THR A 96 -16.99 0.92 12.93
C THR A 96 -15.74 1.62 13.48
N GLN A 97 -15.11 2.49 12.68
CA GLN A 97 -13.75 3.03 12.87
C GLN A 97 -12.63 1.97 12.94
N GLN A 98 -12.92 0.70 12.63
CA GLN A 98 -11.90 -0.36 12.60
C GLN A 98 -11.19 -0.41 11.23
N TYR A 99 -9.95 -0.88 11.22
CA TYR A 99 -9.29 -1.31 9.99
C TYR A 99 -9.96 -2.62 9.54
N PHE A 100 -10.27 -2.78 8.24
CA PHE A 100 -10.81 -4.03 7.71
C PHE A 100 -10.04 -4.47 6.45
N CYS A 101 -9.85 -5.77 6.32
CA CYS A 101 -9.12 -6.39 5.22
C CYS A 101 -10.03 -7.34 4.44
N LYS A 102 -9.62 -7.71 3.24
CA LYS A 102 -10.25 -8.74 2.38
C LYS A 102 -9.14 -9.63 1.80
N PRO A 103 -9.42 -10.89 1.43
CA PRO A 103 -8.44 -11.76 0.81
C PRO A 103 -7.81 -11.11 -0.42
N SER A 104 -6.49 -11.18 -0.51
CA SER A 104 -5.71 -10.56 -1.58
C SER A 104 -5.89 -11.32 -2.90
N PRO A 105 -6.24 -10.66 -4.01
CA PRO A 105 -6.27 -11.30 -5.33
C PRO A 105 -4.88 -11.54 -5.92
N ALA A 106 -3.81 -11.05 -5.26
CA ALA A 106 -2.46 -11.05 -5.76
C ALA A 106 -1.84 -12.45 -5.81
N ARG A 107 -0.92 -12.65 -6.76
CA ARG A 107 -0.26 -13.92 -7.09
C ARG A 107 1.25 -13.73 -7.11
N LYS A 108 2.00 -14.83 -7.03
CA LYS A 108 3.46 -14.81 -7.16
C LYS A 108 3.86 -14.15 -8.49
N GLY A 109 4.67 -13.10 -8.41
CA GLY A 109 5.10 -12.29 -9.56
C GLY A 109 4.25 -11.04 -9.84
N ASP A 110 3.08 -10.91 -9.22
CA ASP A 110 2.35 -9.64 -9.22
C ASP A 110 3.14 -8.58 -8.44
N TYR A 111 3.01 -7.33 -8.87
CA TYR A 111 3.71 -6.20 -8.26
C TYR A 111 2.86 -4.93 -8.23
N LEU A 112 3.17 -4.07 -7.26
CA LEU A 112 2.76 -2.67 -7.25
C LEU A 112 3.96 -1.79 -7.56
N GLU A 113 3.82 -0.89 -8.52
CA GLU A 113 4.81 0.15 -8.83
C GLU A 113 4.27 1.54 -8.51
N PHE A 114 5.13 2.39 -7.97
CA PHE A 114 4.85 3.81 -7.77
C PHE A 114 6.13 4.64 -7.93
N ILE A 115 5.96 5.88 -8.40
CA ILE A 115 7.04 6.88 -8.50
C ILE A 115 6.89 7.84 -7.32
N ALA A 116 8.00 8.13 -6.64
CA ALA A 116 8.03 9.09 -5.56
C ALA A 116 8.11 10.52 -6.13
N GLU A 117 6.99 11.24 -6.19
CA GLU A 117 6.97 12.66 -6.61
C GLU A 117 7.61 13.61 -5.56
N ILE A 118 7.89 13.11 -4.35
CA ILE A 118 8.59 13.81 -3.26
C ILE A 118 9.56 12.86 -2.53
N ASN A 119 10.43 13.39 -1.67
CA ASN A 119 11.22 12.55 -0.76
C ASN A 119 10.31 11.87 0.27
N LEU A 120 10.38 10.53 0.35
CA LEU A 120 9.52 9.71 1.19
C LEU A 120 10.32 8.89 2.20
N LEU A 121 9.80 8.78 3.42
CA LEU A 121 10.04 7.66 4.31
C LEU A 121 8.86 6.70 4.17
N ILE A 122 9.14 5.43 3.89
CA ILE A 122 8.11 4.41 3.67
C ILE A 122 8.30 3.28 4.67
N ALA A 123 7.22 2.80 5.26
CA ALA A 123 7.15 1.51 5.93
C ALA A 123 6.28 0.55 5.12
N LEU A 124 6.70 -0.72 5.09
CA LEU A 124 5.90 -1.86 4.67
C LEU A 124 5.93 -2.90 5.79
N SER A 125 4.76 -3.33 6.23
CA SER A 125 4.57 -4.49 7.10
C SER A 125 4.04 -5.65 6.27
N ALA A 126 4.71 -6.81 6.32
CA ALA A 126 4.14 -8.05 5.80
C ALA A 126 3.11 -8.54 6.83
N CYS A 127 1.82 -8.35 6.52
CA CYS A 127 0.72 -8.54 7.45
C CYS A 127 0.71 -9.96 8.05
N PRO A 128 0.59 -10.13 9.39
CA PRO A 128 0.54 -11.45 10.02
C PRO A 128 -0.77 -12.23 9.75
N GLN A 129 -1.71 -11.64 9.00
CA GLN A 129 -2.90 -12.30 8.47
C GLN A 129 -2.65 -12.96 7.09
N GLY A 130 -1.41 -12.95 6.60
CA GLY A 130 -1.01 -13.58 5.34
C GLY A 130 -1.71 -13.00 4.11
N ASP A 131 -2.40 -13.86 3.36
CA ASP A 131 -3.26 -13.49 2.24
C ASP A 131 -4.65 -12.95 2.64
N VAL A 132 -5.00 -13.00 3.93
CA VAL A 132 -6.34 -12.69 4.50
C VAL A 132 -7.44 -13.66 4.04
N SER A 133 -7.09 -14.93 3.84
CA SER A 133 -8.06 -16.03 3.72
C SER A 133 -8.69 -16.44 5.07
N VAL A 134 -7.93 -16.32 6.16
CA VAL A 134 -8.38 -16.59 7.54
C VAL A 134 -9.12 -15.38 8.11
N VAL A 135 -10.20 -15.61 8.85
CA VAL A 135 -11.02 -14.55 9.48
C VAL A 135 -10.21 -13.78 10.52
N VAL A 136 -10.28 -12.44 10.48
CA VAL A 136 -9.58 -11.55 11.40
C VAL A 136 -10.05 -11.81 12.85
N GLY A 137 -9.13 -12.34 13.67
CA GLY A 137 -9.38 -12.71 15.07
C GLY A 137 -9.23 -14.21 15.37
N GLU A 138 -9.10 -15.07 14.36
CA GLU A 138 -8.70 -16.48 14.53
C GLU A 138 -7.19 -16.68 14.35
N GLU A 139 -6.66 -17.83 14.78
CA GLU A 139 -5.25 -18.16 14.68
C GLU A 139 -4.84 -18.44 13.23
N VAL A 140 -3.76 -17.78 12.78
CA VAL A 140 -3.31 -17.77 11.37
C VAL A 140 -2.14 -18.76 11.20
N PRO A 141 -2.22 -19.74 10.27
CA PRO A 141 -1.11 -20.64 9.97
C PRO A 141 0.12 -19.87 9.47
N ASP A 142 1.30 -20.23 9.97
CA ASP A 142 2.57 -19.59 9.61
C ASP A 142 2.94 -19.85 8.13
N GLU A 143 2.37 -20.89 7.53
CA GLU A 143 2.56 -21.32 6.13
C GLU A 143 1.89 -20.40 5.11
N ILE A 144 0.84 -19.65 5.48
CA ILE A 144 0.15 -18.69 4.58
C ILE A 144 0.69 -17.26 4.68
N CYS A 145 1.71 -17.06 5.53
CA CYS A 145 2.42 -15.80 5.66
C CYS A 145 3.73 -15.87 4.87
N HIS A 146 3.99 -14.86 4.02
CA HIS A 146 5.10 -14.84 3.08
C HIS A 146 5.87 -13.50 3.12
N PRO A 147 7.16 -13.49 2.74
CA PRO A 147 7.91 -12.25 2.59
C PRO A 147 7.46 -11.43 1.37
N LEU A 148 7.67 -10.12 1.45
CA LEU A 148 7.52 -9.19 0.32
C LEU A 148 8.89 -8.68 -0.12
N LYS A 149 9.15 -8.68 -1.43
CA LYS A 149 10.37 -8.10 -2.02
C LYS A 149 10.11 -6.65 -2.42
N VAL A 150 11.04 -5.76 -2.09
CA VAL A 150 11.00 -4.35 -2.47
C VAL A 150 12.27 -4.00 -3.27
N GLU A 151 12.09 -3.33 -4.40
CA GLU A 151 13.17 -2.90 -5.29
C GLU A 151 13.00 -1.42 -5.64
N ILE A 152 14.04 -0.62 -5.39
CA ILE A 152 14.07 0.81 -5.70
C ILE A 152 14.94 1.02 -6.93
N PHE A 153 14.38 1.67 -7.95
CA PHE A 153 15.01 1.99 -9.23
C PHE A 153 15.22 3.51 -9.32
N ARG A 154 16.43 3.94 -9.69
CA ARG A 154 16.77 5.33 -9.95
C ARG A 154 17.29 5.49 -11.37
N LYS A 155 16.78 6.50 -12.08
CA LYS A 155 17.26 6.90 -13.41
C LYS A 155 18.79 7.04 -13.38
N SER A 156 19.47 6.46 -14.37
CA SER A 156 20.90 6.68 -14.54
C SER A 156 21.14 8.10 -15.06
N ASN A 157 21.90 8.90 -14.32
CA ASN A 157 22.40 10.18 -14.82
C ASN A 157 23.45 9.90 -15.89
N ASN A 158 23.06 10.01 -17.15
CA ASN A 158 24.02 10.20 -18.24
C ASN A 158 24.59 11.62 -18.11
N ASN A 159 25.88 11.71 -17.77
CA ASN A 159 26.69 12.91 -17.96
C ASN A 159 27.13 13.02 -19.43
#